data_AF-A0A6I3F671-F1
#
_entry.id   AF-A0A6I3F671-F1
#
_cell.length_a   1.000
_cell.length_b   1.000
_cell.length_c   1.000
_cell.angle_alpha   90.00
_cell.angle_beta   90.00
_cell.angle_gamma   90.00
#
_symmetry.space_group_name_H-M   'P 1'
#
loop_
_entity.id
_entity.type
_entity.pdbx_description
1 polymer ?
#
loop_
_entity_poly.entity_id
_entity_poly.type
_entity_poly.pdbx_seq_one_letter_code
_entity_poly.pdbx_strand_id
1 'polypeptide(L)' 'MEPKVWTAAELEGLSPAERHALFDASIATDLDRAPQELVERARTRIHQRIAQSEAPTV' A
#
# COMPACT_ATOMS: atom_id res chain seq x y z
N MET A 1 11.18 5.50 12.07
CA MET A 1 12.03 4.31 11.93
C MET A 1 11.96 3.91 10.47
N GLU A 2 13.08 3.84 9.76
CA GLU A 2 13.07 3.47 8.34
C GLU A 2 12.71 1.98 8.18
N PRO A 3 11.80 1.62 7.26
CA PRO A 3 11.42 0.22 7.06
C PRO A 3 12.60 -0.58 6.51
N LYS A 4 12.81 -1.79 7.03
CA LYS A 4 13.85 -2.71 6.55
C LYS A 4 13.58 -3.06 5.08
N VAL A 5 14.59 -2.85 4.22
CA VAL A 5 14.60 -3.38 2.85
C VAL A 5 15.15 -4.80 2.90
N TRP A 6 14.38 -5.76 2.38
CA TRP A 6 14.74 -7.18 2.36
C TRP A 6 15.42 -7.57 1.05
N THR A 7 16.52 -8.31 1.14
CA THR A 7 17.17 -8.93 -0.02
C THR A 7 16.48 -10.24 -0.41
N ALA A 8 16.67 -10.68 -1.66
CA ALA A 8 16.13 -11.95 -2.13
C ALA A 8 16.63 -13.14 -1.28
N ALA A 9 17.93 -13.18 -0.97
CA ALA A 9 18.53 -14.24 -0.16
C ALA A 9 17.93 -14.30 1.26
N GLU A 10 17.66 -13.15 1.88
CA GLU A 10 17.00 -13.12 3.19
C GLU A 10 15.57 -13.65 3.11
N LEU A 11 14.81 -13.30 2.07
CA LEU A 11 13.45 -13.81 1.89
C LEU A 11 13.44 -15.31 1.60
N GLU A 12 14.41 -15.81 0.83
CA GLU A 12 14.60 -17.23 0.52
C GLU A 12 14.94 -18.06 1.77
N GLY A 13 15.66 -17.47 2.73
CA GLY A 13 15.97 -18.10 4.00
C GLY A 13 14.77 -18.25 4.96
N LEU A 14 13.67 -17.53 4.72
CA LEU A 14 12.44 -17.66 5.51
C LEU A 14 11.62 -18.86 5.05
N SER A 15 11.01 -19.55 6.02
CA SER A 15 9.96 -20.52 5.73
C SER A 15 8.76 -19.85 5.03
N PRO A 16 7.90 -20.62 4.33
CA PRO A 16 6.69 -20.06 3.73
C PRO A 16 5.79 -19.32 4.73
N ALA A 17 5.68 -19.82 5.96
CA ALA A 17 4.86 -19.20 7.02
C ALA A 17 5.46 -17.86 7.48
N GLU A 18 6.77 -17.80 7.69
CA GLU A 18 7.45 -16.56 8.09
C GLU A 18 7.38 -15.50 6.99
N ARG A 19 7.52 -15.92 5.71
CA ARG A 19 7.37 -15.01 4.57
C ARG A 19 5.94 -14.45 4.49
N HIS A 20 4.93 -15.27 4.78
CA HIS A 20 3.54 -14.82 4.82
C HIS A 20 3.31 -13.80 5.95
N ALA A 21 3.77 -14.13 7.16
CA ALA A 21 3.67 -13.22 8.30
C ALA A 21 4.40 -11.88 8.07
N LEU A 22 5.56 -11.92 7.40
CA LEU A 22 6.28 -10.73 6.97
C LEU A 22 5.43 -9.86 6.04
N PHE A 23 4.79 -10.48 5.05
CA PHE A 23 3.96 -9.76 4.09
C PHE A 23 2.75 -9.12 4.78
N ASP A 24 2.06 -9.86 5.65
CA ASP A 24 0.91 -9.33 6.40
C ASP A 24 1.29 -8.15 7.28
N ALA A 25 2.44 -8.23 7.95
CA ALA A 25 2.96 -7.14 8.78
C ALA A 25 3.35 -5.89 7.96
N SER A 26 3.56 -6.01 6.65
CA SER A 26 3.88 -4.89 5.77
C SER A 26 2.65 -4.08 5.33
N ILE A 27 1.44 -4.61 5.54
CA ILE A 27 0.20 -3.95 5.13
C ILE A 27 -0.21 -2.93 6.20
N ALA A 28 -0.07 -1.65 5.88
CA ALA A 28 -0.60 -0.57 6.70
C ALA A 28 -2.10 -0.37 6.42
N THR A 29 -2.95 -0.68 7.40
CA THR A 29 -4.39 -0.41 7.35
C THR A 29 -4.78 0.93 7.96
N ASP A 30 -3.90 1.49 8.77
CA ASP A 30 -4.01 2.83 9.34
C ASP A 30 -3.38 3.85 8.39
N LEU A 31 -4.19 4.76 7.87
CA LEU A 31 -3.76 5.77 6.89
C LEU A 31 -2.79 6.79 7.49
N ASP A 32 -2.85 7.05 8.79
CA ASP A 32 -1.93 7.98 9.46
C ASP A 32 -0.50 7.41 9.57
N ARG A 33 -0.37 6.09 9.35
CA ARG A 33 0.91 5.37 9.36
C ARG A 33 1.45 5.12 7.95
N ALA A 34 0.68 5.43 6.91
CA ALA A 34 1.09 5.28 5.52
C ALA A 34 1.89 6.52 5.06
N PRO A 35 2.73 6.40 4.01
CA PRO A 35 3.38 7.56 3.42
C PRO A 35 2.33 8.57 2.90
N GLN A 36 2.38 9.81 3.39
CA GLN A 36 1.35 10.82 3.09
C GLN A 36 1.18 11.05 1.58
N GLU A 37 2.27 11.07 0.83
CA GLU A 37 2.24 11.23 -0.63
C GLU A 37 1.41 10.14 -1.32
N LEU A 38 1.51 8.89 -0.84
CA LEU A 38 0.72 7.79 -1.36
C LEU A 38 -0.78 8.01 -1.09
N VAL A 39 -1.11 8.45 0.12
CA VAL A 39 -2.48 8.72 0.55
C VAL A 39 -3.10 9.84 -0.28
N GLU A 40 -2.39 10.97 -0.45
CA GLU A 40 -2.89 12.11 -1.25
C GLU A 40 -3.07 11.76 -2.72
N ARG A 41 -2.15 10.96 -3.28
CA ARG A 41 -2.28 10.47 -4.66
C ARG A 41 -3.49 9.54 -4.81
N ALA A 42 -3.73 8.65 -3.85
CA ALA A 42 -4.90 7.79 -3.86
C ALA A 42 -6.20 8.60 -3.74
N ARG A 43 -6.24 9.57 -2.82
CA ARG A 43 -7.36 10.51 -2.63
C ARG A 43 -7.70 11.26 -3.92
N THR A 44 -6.68 11.81 -4.58
CA THR A 44 -6.84 12.52 -5.86
C THR A 44 -7.47 11.63 -6.93
N ARG A 45 -6.99 10.40 -7.09
CA ARG A 45 -7.53 9.43 -8.06
C ARG A 45 -8.99 9.08 -7.78
N ILE A 46 -9.34 8.90 -6.51
CA ILE A 46 -10.72 8.60 -6.10
C ILE A 46 -11.63 9.79 -6.42
N HIS A 47 -11.24 11.02 -6.09
CA HIS A 47 -12.02 12.21 -6.45
C HIS A 47 -12.20 12.36 -7.96
N GLN A 48 -11.15 12.09 -8.76
CA GLN A 48 -11.27 12.08 -10.23
C GLN A 48 -12.27 11.02 -10.71
N ARG A 49 -12.22 9.82 -10.14
CA ARG A 49 -13.15 8.72 -10.45
C ARG A 49 -14.59 9.11 -10.16
N ILE A 50 -14.83 9.69 -8.98
CA ILE A 50 -16.15 10.18 -8.54
C ILE A 50 -16.67 11.25 -9.51
N ALA A 51 -15.86 12.26 -9.80
CA ALA A 51 -16.22 13.34 -10.71
C ALA A 51 -16.54 12.82 -12.13
N GLN A 52 -15.81 11.81 -12.62
CA GLN A 52 -16.09 11.17 -13.91
C GLN A 52 -17.37 10.35 -13.89
N SER A 53 -17.70 9.67 -12.78
CA SER A 53 -18.93 8.89 -12.66
C SER A 53 -20.18 9.73 -12.43
N GLU A 54 -20.01 10.93 -11.84
CA GLU A 54 -21.10 11.87 -11.56
C GLU A 54 -21.28 12.91 -12.67
N ALA A 55 -20.33 13.01 -13.61
CA ALA A 55 -20.50 13.79 -14.82
C ALA A 55 -21.69 13.22 -15.62
N PRO A 56 -22.68 14.05 -15.98
CA PRO A 56 -23.77 13.59 -16.83
C PRO A 56 -23.17 13.10 -18.15
N THR A 57 -23.56 11.90 -18.59
CA THR A 57 -23.40 11.52 -19.99
C THR A 57 -24.21 12.52 -20.79
N VAL A 58 -23.53 13.49 -21.42
CA VAL A 58 -24.11 14.38 -22.43
C VAL A 58 -24.42 13.58 -23.68
#